data_AF-A0A933NGT1-F1
#
_entry.id   AF-A0A933NGT1-F1
#
_cell.length_a   1.000
_cell.length_b   1.000
_cell.length_c   1.000
_cell.angle_alpha   90.00
_cell.angle_beta   90.00
_cell.angle_gamma   90.00
#
_symmetry.space_group_name_H-M   'P 1'
#
loop_
_entity.id
_entity.type
_entity.pdbx_description
1 polymer ?
#
loop_
_entity_poly.entity_id
_entity_poly.type
_entity_poly.pdbx_seq_one_letter_code
_entity_poly.pdbx_strand_id
1 'polypeptide(L)'
;IQGPDGTLYVKVPPGFAATTKPIYSLDEQRAIRRSLINVYLQEGLLDRALFHLTQYQPRDAAERNVIFTQRGLALAKKGELELAQKELDRVSLDEMGSPSPTDLALLYQVALVYLHCCRPPRALASLKRILLFDVGYRDSAALVERLRQTHTQDAPRTPDLDQTRVLGTLPAVKGEPTPAGARLVGRYQLGERLRSGFIGDLFKGRDPALERQLVLRRLSGPIARDKITRERFVTTARQASSLAHPNLVPILDIVETGEGDVWFVTEWAPGVDAVRMVAGGKPVNPGLVALLGLQASSALAFAHENRVLHRDLKSSDFLIDSETRTIRVLDFGLSGVSNTLEVAPEEYLQRRCDFMPPEFIRGERVDEQGDVYSLGMLLYLLSCGRFPFDERDLHGRMFMYMETPIPPPRQVAPSVPARLEQVVMACLKRKKEARFGSAKALWEALGKLRGDL
;
A
#
# COMPACT_ATOMS: atom_id res chain seq x y z
N ILE A 1 -14.05 -32.35 36.21
CA ILE A 1 -12.60 -32.29 35.97
C ILE A 1 -12.39 -32.49 34.47
N GLN A 2 -11.67 -31.60 33.80
CA GLN A 2 -11.48 -31.67 32.34
C GLN A 2 -10.09 -32.21 32.02
N GLY A 3 -10.02 -33.20 31.13
CA GLY A 3 -8.76 -33.81 30.69
C GLY A 3 -8.02 -33.01 29.61
N PRO A 4 -6.75 -33.35 29.34
CA PRO A 4 -5.91 -32.67 28.36
C PRO A 4 -6.39 -32.80 26.89
N ASP A 5 -7.23 -33.80 26.62
CA ASP A 5 -7.88 -34.05 25.32
C ASP A 5 -9.25 -33.35 25.19
N GLY A 6 -9.67 -32.59 26.20
CA GLY A 6 -10.96 -31.92 26.25
C GLY A 6 -12.10 -32.79 26.78
N THR A 7 -11.85 -34.04 27.17
CA THR A 7 -12.86 -34.94 27.75
C THR A 7 -13.27 -34.45 29.14
N LEU A 8 -14.59 -34.32 29.37
CA LEU A 8 -15.14 -33.87 30.66
C LEU A 8 -15.41 -35.08 31.57
N TYR A 9 -14.69 -35.17 32.69
CA TYR A 9 -14.85 -36.18 33.72
C TYR A 9 -15.66 -35.64 34.90
N VAL A 10 -16.56 -36.44 35.44
CA VAL A 10 -17.26 -36.14 36.70
C VAL A 10 -16.61 -36.95 37.82
N LYS A 11 -16.33 -36.31 38.95
CA LYS A 11 -15.77 -36.97 40.14
C LYS A 11 -16.91 -37.71 40.85
N VAL A 12 -16.89 -39.04 40.81
CA VAL A 12 -17.94 -39.88 41.42
C VAL A 12 -17.57 -40.19 42.89
N PRO A 13 -18.53 -40.19 43.84
CA PRO A 13 -18.26 -40.56 45.24
C PRO A 13 -17.72 -42.00 45.39
N PRO A 14 -17.05 -42.33 46.50
CA PRO A 14 -16.52 -43.68 46.73
C PRO A 14 -17.67 -44.69 46.79
N GLY A 15 -17.60 -45.76 45.97
CA GLY A 15 -18.60 -46.84 45.93
C GLY A 15 -19.26 -47.07 44.57
N PHE A 16 -19.07 -46.16 43.60
CA PHE A 16 -19.49 -46.35 42.21
C PHE A 16 -18.30 -46.73 41.33
N ALA A 17 -18.46 -47.73 40.46
CA ALA A 17 -17.43 -48.10 39.49
C ALA A 17 -17.15 -46.91 38.55
N ALA A 18 -15.89 -46.47 38.49
CA ALA A 18 -15.46 -45.43 37.56
C ALA A 18 -15.62 -45.94 36.12
N THR A 19 -16.68 -45.53 35.45
CA THR A 19 -16.83 -45.73 34.02
C THR A 19 -16.09 -44.61 33.30
N THR A 20 -15.04 -44.96 32.55
CA THR A 20 -14.32 -44.06 31.62
C THR A 20 -15.10 -43.81 30.32
N LYS A 21 -16.40 -44.11 30.30
CA LYS A 21 -17.26 -43.85 29.15
C LYS A 21 -17.71 -42.39 29.19
N PRO A 22 -17.56 -41.63 28.11
CA PRO A 22 -18.10 -40.27 28.07
C PRO A 22 -19.61 -40.32 28.33
N ILE A 23 -20.09 -39.46 29.23
CA ILE A 23 -21.51 -39.37 29.66
C ILE A 23 -22.41 -39.05 28.46
N TYR A 24 -21.84 -38.38 27.45
CA TYR A 24 -22.49 -38.02 26.20
C TYR A 24 -21.81 -38.75 25.04
N SER A 25 -22.61 -39.31 24.15
CA SER A 25 -22.18 -39.74 22.83
C SER A 25 -21.49 -38.59 22.07
N LEU A 26 -20.65 -38.93 21.09
CA LEU A 26 -20.02 -37.92 20.21
C LEU A 26 -21.05 -37.01 19.55
N ASP A 27 -22.26 -37.51 19.28
CA ASP A 27 -23.33 -36.76 18.67
C ASP A 27 -23.99 -35.77 19.63
N GLU A 28 -24.17 -36.15 20.89
CA GLU A 28 -24.62 -35.24 21.95
C GLU A 28 -23.58 -34.16 22.22
N GLN A 29 -22.28 -34.51 22.24
CA GLN A 29 -21.20 -33.53 22.40
C GLN A 29 -21.16 -32.52 21.25
N ARG A 30 -21.38 -32.98 20.01
CA ARG A 30 -21.50 -32.09 18.83
C ARG A 30 -22.70 -31.17 18.95
N ALA A 31 -23.87 -31.68 19.33
CA ALA A 31 -25.09 -30.89 19.50
C ALA A 31 -24.90 -29.79 20.55
N ILE A 32 -24.33 -30.13 21.71
CA ILE A 32 -24.01 -29.18 22.78
C ILE A 32 -23.04 -28.10 22.28
N ARG A 33 -21.96 -28.50 21.61
CA ARG A 33 -20.97 -27.54 21.06
C ARG A 33 -21.59 -26.61 20.03
N ARG A 34 -22.45 -27.12 19.15
CA ARG A 34 -23.15 -26.31 18.14
C ARG A 34 -24.05 -25.26 18.80
N SER A 35 -24.79 -25.63 19.83
CA SER A 35 -25.62 -24.70 20.61
C SER A 35 -24.77 -23.62 21.29
N LEU A 36 -23.65 -24.00 21.91
CA LEU A 36 -22.71 -23.06 22.53
C LEU A 36 -22.08 -22.09 21.52
N ILE A 37 -21.65 -22.59 20.36
CA ILE A 37 -21.10 -21.77 19.27
C ILE A 37 -22.12 -20.71 18.85
N ASN A 38 -23.38 -21.12 18.62
CA ASN A 38 -24.43 -20.19 18.21
C ASN A 38 -24.67 -19.09 19.26
N VAL A 39 -24.78 -19.46 20.54
CA VAL A 39 -24.96 -18.50 21.63
C VAL A 39 -23.78 -17.54 21.73
N TYR A 40 -22.55 -18.04 21.70
CA TYR A 40 -21.37 -17.18 21.82
C TYR A 40 -21.18 -16.26 20.61
N LEU A 41 -21.52 -16.71 19.40
CA LEU A 41 -21.50 -15.86 18.21
C LEU A 41 -22.57 -14.77 18.26
N GLN A 42 -23.76 -15.06 18.81
CA GLN A 42 -24.84 -14.08 19.00
C GLN A 42 -24.49 -13.02 20.05
N GLU A 43 -23.90 -13.45 21.18
CA GLU A 43 -23.48 -12.57 22.28
C GLU A 43 -22.15 -11.84 22.00
N GLY A 44 -21.54 -12.05 20.83
CA GLY A 44 -20.25 -11.43 20.47
C GLY A 44 -19.05 -11.92 21.29
N LEU A 45 -19.17 -13.05 21.97
CA LEU A 45 -18.10 -13.66 22.78
C LEU A 45 -17.14 -14.48 21.90
N LEU A 46 -16.40 -13.78 21.04
CA LEU A 46 -15.62 -14.37 19.95
C LEU A 46 -14.57 -15.39 20.41
N ASP A 47 -13.81 -15.13 21.48
CA ASP A 47 -12.79 -16.07 21.96
C ASP A 47 -13.39 -17.40 22.43
N ARG A 48 -14.57 -17.35 23.07
CA ARG A 48 -15.30 -18.56 23.49
C ARG A 48 -15.86 -19.29 22.28
N ALA A 49 -16.41 -18.57 21.30
CA ALA A 49 -16.86 -19.16 20.04
C ALA A 49 -15.71 -19.87 19.31
N LEU A 50 -14.56 -19.22 19.17
CA LEU A 50 -13.36 -19.76 18.50
C LEU A 50 -12.82 -21.01 19.20
N PHE A 51 -12.83 -21.03 20.53
CA PHE A 51 -12.46 -22.22 21.31
C PHE A 51 -13.34 -23.43 20.95
N HIS A 52 -14.66 -23.26 20.93
CA HIS A 52 -15.56 -24.37 20.59
C HIS A 52 -15.54 -24.75 19.11
N LEU A 53 -15.38 -23.78 18.21
CA LEU A 53 -15.21 -24.00 16.77
C LEU A 53 -13.96 -24.83 16.46
N THR A 54 -12.85 -24.56 17.15
CA THR A 54 -11.57 -25.26 16.93
C THR A 54 -11.62 -26.72 17.40
N GLN A 55 -12.42 -27.01 18.42
CA GLN A 55 -12.60 -28.36 18.94
C GLN A 55 -13.77 -29.12 18.30
N TYR A 56 -14.52 -28.49 17.39
CA TYR A 56 -15.65 -29.14 16.74
C TYR A 56 -15.16 -30.21 15.76
N GLN A 57 -15.75 -31.40 15.80
CA GLN A 57 -15.42 -32.53 14.91
C GLN A 57 -16.55 -32.73 13.89
N PRO A 58 -16.40 -32.23 12.65
CA PRO A 58 -17.45 -32.28 11.64
C PRO A 58 -17.72 -33.70 11.16
N ARG A 59 -18.99 -33.98 10.81
CA ARG A 59 -19.42 -35.29 10.30
C ARG A 59 -19.10 -35.47 8.82
N ASP A 60 -19.21 -34.39 8.06
CA ASP A 60 -19.10 -34.40 6.60
C ASP A 60 -18.45 -33.11 6.09
N ALA A 61 -18.29 -33.04 4.77
CA ALA A 61 -17.71 -31.88 4.09
C ALA A 61 -18.53 -30.58 4.29
N ALA A 62 -19.86 -30.68 4.32
CA ALA A 62 -20.73 -29.52 4.47
C ALA A 62 -20.58 -28.91 5.86
N GLU A 63 -20.59 -29.72 6.92
CA GLU A 63 -20.31 -29.27 8.29
C GLU A 63 -18.90 -28.69 8.42
N ARG A 64 -17.87 -29.30 7.78
CA ARG A 64 -16.51 -28.73 7.79
C ARG A 64 -16.49 -27.31 7.23
N ASN A 65 -17.15 -27.10 6.10
CA ASN A 65 -17.19 -25.79 5.44
C ASN A 65 -17.87 -24.74 6.31
N VAL A 66 -18.98 -25.09 6.98
CA VAL A 66 -19.65 -24.18 7.92
C VAL A 66 -18.71 -23.80 9.06
N ILE A 67 -17.99 -24.75 9.64
CA ILE A 67 -17.07 -24.49 10.76
C ILE A 67 -15.88 -23.63 10.34
N PHE A 68 -15.24 -23.91 9.20
CA PHE A 68 -14.15 -23.06 8.67
C PHE A 68 -14.64 -21.64 8.39
N THR A 69 -15.85 -21.52 7.85
CA THR A 69 -16.42 -20.21 7.56
C THR A 69 -16.74 -19.43 8.84
N GLN A 70 -17.40 -20.06 9.82
CA GLN A 70 -17.70 -19.43 11.11
C GLN A 70 -16.42 -19.02 11.85
N ARG A 71 -15.36 -19.84 11.79
CA ARG A 71 -14.07 -19.54 12.38
C ARG A 71 -13.39 -18.37 11.67
N GLY A 72 -13.35 -18.38 10.34
CA GLY A 72 -12.83 -17.28 9.55
C GLY A 72 -13.54 -15.96 9.84
N LEU A 73 -14.87 -15.96 9.90
CA LEU A 73 -15.66 -14.76 10.22
C LEU A 73 -15.47 -14.28 11.65
N ALA A 74 -15.37 -15.18 12.63
CA ALA A 74 -15.10 -14.81 14.02
C ALA A 74 -13.70 -14.18 14.18
N LEU A 75 -12.69 -14.71 13.48
CA LEU A 75 -11.35 -14.12 13.40
C LEU A 75 -11.37 -12.73 12.75
N ALA A 76 -12.12 -12.58 11.64
CA ALA A 76 -12.27 -11.29 10.96
C ALA A 76 -12.92 -10.24 11.87
N LYS A 77 -13.97 -10.60 12.62
CA LYS A 77 -14.61 -9.71 13.61
C LYS A 77 -13.68 -9.30 14.75
N LYS A 78 -12.66 -10.11 15.05
CA LYS A 78 -11.63 -9.82 16.05
C LYS A 78 -10.47 -8.97 15.48
N GLY A 79 -10.47 -8.71 14.17
CA GLY A 79 -9.38 -8.02 13.47
C GLY A 79 -8.21 -8.93 13.06
N GLU A 80 -8.30 -10.24 13.28
CA GLU A 80 -7.26 -11.22 12.90
C GLU A 80 -7.42 -11.65 11.42
N LEU A 81 -7.27 -10.69 10.50
CA LEU A 81 -7.63 -10.86 9.09
C LEU A 81 -6.80 -11.92 8.33
N GLU A 82 -5.51 -12.08 8.65
CA GLU A 82 -4.67 -13.11 8.01
C GLU A 82 -5.09 -14.53 8.42
N LEU A 83 -5.39 -14.72 9.71
CA LEU A 83 -5.88 -16.01 10.22
C LEU A 83 -7.28 -16.28 9.70
N ALA A 84 -8.12 -15.24 9.62
CA ALA A 84 -9.44 -15.33 8.99
C ALA A 84 -9.32 -15.82 7.55
N GLN A 85 -8.41 -15.24 6.76
CA GLN A 85 -8.17 -15.65 5.38
C GLN A 85 -7.73 -17.12 5.30
N LYS A 86 -6.74 -17.53 6.10
CA LYS A 86 -6.23 -18.91 6.11
C LYS A 86 -7.33 -19.93 6.39
N GLU A 87 -8.31 -19.57 7.22
CA GLU A 87 -9.47 -20.39 7.51
C GLU A 87 -10.49 -20.42 6.37
N LEU A 88 -10.77 -19.26 5.77
CA LEU A 88 -11.70 -19.15 4.65
C LEU A 88 -11.17 -19.81 3.37
N ASP A 89 -9.85 -19.82 3.14
CA ASP A 89 -9.24 -20.48 1.98
C ASP A 89 -9.39 -22.01 2.01
N ARG A 90 -9.70 -22.58 3.18
CA ARG A 90 -9.97 -24.02 3.37
C ARG A 90 -11.40 -24.41 3.03
N VAL A 91 -12.28 -23.44 2.81
CA VAL A 91 -13.69 -23.68 2.45
C VAL A 91 -13.76 -24.11 1.00
N SER A 92 -14.22 -25.33 0.76
CA SER A 92 -14.49 -25.82 -0.59
C SER A 92 -15.88 -25.36 -1.03
N LEU A 93 -15.93 -24.36 -1.92
CA LEU A 93 -17.20 -23.79 -2.39
C LEU A 93 -18.03 -24.78 -3.20
N ASP A 94 -17.39 -25.78 -3.84
CA ASP A 94 -18.06 -26.77 -4.69
C ASP A 94 -18.79 -27.86 -3.89
N GLU A 95 -18.38 -28.09 -2.65
CA GLU A 95 -18.94 -29.11 -1.75
C GLU A 95 -20.16 -28.62 -0.95
N MET A 96 -20.49 -27.33 -1.04
CA MET A 96 -21.75 -26.80 -0.50
C MET A 96 -22.85 -27.04 -1.54
N GLY A 97 -23.86 -27.87 -1.23
CA GLY A 97 -25.02 -28.13 -2.10
C GLY A 97 -25.86 -26.89 -2.42
N SER A 98 -27.16 -27.04 -2.70
CA SER A 98 -28.05 -25.88 -2.89
C SER A 98 -28.06 -25.00 -1.63
N PRO A 99 -27.55 -23.76 -1.69
CA PRO A 99 -27.36 -22.92 -0.51
C PRO A 99 -28.70 -22.46 0.05
N SER A 100 -28.86 -22.59 1.36
CA SER A 100 -29.96 -21.96 2.09
C SER A 100 -29.79 -20.42 2.12
N PRO A 101 -30.83 -19.64 2.48
CA PRO A 101 -30.69 -18.19 2.67
C PRO A 101 -29.59 -17.80 3.67
N THR A 102 -29.35 -18.64 4.68
CA THR A 102 -28.27 -18.49 5.66
C THR A 102 -26.89 -18.67 5.01
N ASP A 103 -26.76 -19.60 4.06
CA ASP A 103 -25.52 -19.85 3.33
C ASP A 103 -25.19 -18.71 2.36
N LEU A 104 -26.20 -18.08 1.75
CA LEU A 104 -26.00 -16.87 0.93
C LEU A 104 -25.47 -15.70 1.75
N ALA A 105 -26.01 -15.49 2.95
CA ALA A 105 -25.52 -14.46 3.88
C ALA A 105 -24.06 -14.70 4.29
N LEU A 106 -23.72 -15.96 4.52
CA LEU A 106 -22.38 -16.40 4.88
C LEU A 106 -21.39 -16.16 3.74
N LEU A 107 -21.73 -16.60 2.52
CA LEU A 107 -20.93 -16.39 1.31
C LEU A 107 -20.69 -14.91 1.03
N TYR A 108 -21.69 -14.07 1.30
CA TYR A 108 -21.57 -12.63 1.12
C TYR A 108 -20.59 -12.02 2.13
N GLN A 109 -20.67 -12.41 3.40
CA GLN A 109 -19.70 -11.97 4.41
C GLN A 109 -18.27 -12.44 4.08
N VAL A 110 -18.11 -13.67 3.58
CA VAL A 110 -16.82 -14.18 3.10
C VAL A 110 -16.30 -13.36 1.92
N ALA A 111 -17.14 -13.03 0.95
CA ALA A 111 -16.78 -12.14 -0.16
C ALA A 111 -16.29 -10.78 0.36
N LEU A 112 -16.96 -10.17 1.33
CA LEU A 112 -16.53 -8.92 1.93
C LEU A 112 -15.17 -9.04 2.65
N VAL A 113 -14.94 -10.14 3.37
CA VAL A 113 -13.63 -10.40 3.99
C VAL A 113 -12.56 -10.56 2.92
N TYR A 114 -12.82 -11.29 1.83
CA TYR A 114 -11.86 -11.40 0.73
C TYR A 114 -11.57 -10.06 0.05
N LEU A 115 -12.58 -9.20 -0.14
CA LEU A 115 -12.36 -7.84 -0.65
C LEU A 115 -11.47 -7.05 0.30
N HIS A 116 -11.75 -7.11 1.60
CA HIS A 116 -10.96 -6.44 2.62
C HIS A 116 -9.50 -6.95 2.69
N CYS A 117 -9.30 -8.25 2.51
CA CYS A 117 -7.98 -8.88 2.41
C CYS A 117 -7.34 -8.76 1.02
N CYS A 118 -7.87 -7.92 0.12
CA CYS A 118 -7.34 -7.70 -1.23
C CYS A 118 -7.26 -8.97 -2.11
N ARG A 119 -8.26 -9.85 -2.05
CA ARG A 119 -8.35 -11.10 -2.85
C ARG A 119 -9.56 -11.07 -3.81
N PRO A 120 -9.58 -10.18 -4.82
CA PRO A 120 -10.73 -10.02 -5.71
C PRO A 120 -11.17 -11.29 -6.46
N PRO A 121 -10.29 -12.22 -6.90
CA PRO A 121 -10.75 -13.45 -7.56
C PRO A 121 -11.57 -14.37 -6.65
N ARG A 122 -11.21 -14.45 -5.36
CA ARG A 122 -11.92 -15.26 -4.36
C ARG A 122 -13.25 -14.61 -3.99
N ALA A 123 -13.25 -13.28 -3.80
CA ALA A 123 -14.48 -12.52 -3.64
C ALA A 123 -15.43 -12.69 -4.83
N LEU A 124 -14.90 -12.59 -6.05
CA LEU A 124 -15.65 -12.78 -7.29
C LEU A 124 -16.21 -14.19 -7.41
N ALA A 125 -15.48 -15.23 -6.99
CA ALA A 125 -15.98 -16.60 -6.95
C ALA A 125 -17.16 -16.75 -5.98
N SER A 126 -17.04 -16.21 -4.76
CA SER A 126 -18.14 -16.19 -3.79
C SER A 126 -19.36 -15.41 -4.28
N LEU A 127 -19.15 -14.22 -4.85
CA LEU A 127 -20.24 -13.36 -5.37
C LEU A 127 -20.93 -13.98 -6.60
N LYS A 128 -20.17 -14.56 -7.54
CA LYS A 128 -20.73 -15.29 -8.69
C LYS A 128 -21.59 -16.45 -8.22
N ARG A 129 -21.16 -17.18 -7.19
CA ARG A 129 -21.93 -18.29 -6.63
C ARG A 129 -23.24 -17.80 -6.01
N ILE A 130 -23.24 -16.68 -5.28
CA ILE A 130 -24.47 -16.07 -4.76
C ILE A 130 -25.44 -15.77 -5.91
N LEU A 131 -24.96 -15.12 -6.97
CA LEU A 131 -25.78 -14.72 -8.12
C LEU A 131 -26.32 -15.88 -8.96
N LEU A 132 -25.74 -17.09 -8.86
CA LEU A 132 -26.30 -18.30 -9.49
C LEU A 132 -27.63 -18.72 -8.83
N PHE A 133 -27.83 -18.39 -7.56
CA PHE A 133 -29.01 -18.80 -6.79
C PHE A 133 -29.97 -17.64 -6.52
N ASP A 134 -29.45 -16.44 -6.29
CA ASP A 134 -30.23 -15.22 -6.14
C ASP A 134 -29.51 -14.03 -6.80
N VAL A 135 -30.00 -13.67 -7.99
CA VAL A 135 -29.47 -12.57 -8.81
C VAL A 135 -29.65 -11.21 -8.12
N GLY A 136 -30.67 -11.07 -7.26
CA GLY A 136 -31.02 -9.85 -6.54
C GLY A 136 -30.41 -9.77 -5.14
N TYR A 137 -29.53 -10.69 -4.76
CA TYR A 137 -29.02 -10.75 -3.40
C TYR A 137 -28.12 -9.55 -3.08
N ARG A 138 -28.70 -8.56 -2.38
CA ARG A 138 -28.03 -7.32 -1.94
C ARG A 138 -27.39 -6.58 -3.14
N ASP A 139 -26.17 -6.10 -3.00
CA ASP A 139 -25.39 -5.42 -4.04
C ASP A 139 -24.42 -6.36 -4.78
N SER A 140 -24.61 -7.68 -4.69
CA SER A 140 -23.68 -8.67 -5.24
C SER A 140 -23.45 -8.49 -6.75
N ALA A 141 -24.51 -8.20 -7.52
CA ALA A 141 -24.41 -7.95 -8.96
C ALA A 141 -23.58 -6.69 -9.27
N ALA A 142 -23.80 -5.62 -8.49
CA ALA A 142 -23.05 -4.37 -8.62
C ALA A 142 -21.58 -4.53 -8.17
N LEU A 143 -21.29 -5.36 -7.17
CA LEU A 143 -19.92 -5.71 -6.77
C LEU A 143 -19.22 -6.52 -7.86
N VAL A 144 -19.90 -7.52 -8.45
CA VAL A 144 -19.35 -8.29 -9.57
C VAL A 144 -19.07 -7.42 -10.78
N GLU A 145 -19.98 -6.50 -11.11
CA GLU A 145 -19.80 -5.60 -12.24
C GLU A 145 -18.64 -4.62 -12.01
N ARG A 146 -18.53 -4.03 -10.81
CA ARG A 146 -17.37 -3.22 -10.42
C ARG A 146 -16.05 -3.99 -10.56
N LEU A 147 -16.02 -5.24 -10.10
CA LEU A 147 -14.85 -6.13 -10.22
C LEU A 147 -14.56 -6.60 -11.66
N ARG A 148 -15.52 -6.47 -12.59
CA ARG A 148 -15.34 -6.82 -14.02
C ARG A 148 -14.90 -5.62 -14.85
N GLN A 149 -15.40 -4.43 -14.56
CA GLN A 149 -15.07 -3.19 -15.27
C GLN A 149 -13.61 -2.76 -15.08
N THR A 150 -12.92 -3.30 -14.08
CA THR A 150 -11.47 -3.17 -13.90
C THR A 150 -10.64 -4.00 -14.90
N HIS A 151 -11.24 -4.94 -15.66
CA HIS A 151 -10.53 -5.84 -16.57
C HIS A 151 -10.72 -5.58 -18.08
N THR A 152 -11.62 -4.68 -18.53
CA THR A 152 -11.98 -4.51 -19.95
C THR A 152 -11.48 -3.22 -20.59
N GLN A 153 -10.19 -2.91 -20.47
CA GLN A 153 -9.54 -1.98 -21.40
C GLN A 153 -8.24 -2.59 -21.91
N ASP A 154 -8.25 -3.10 -23.14
CA ASP A 154 -7.16 -3.81 -23.84
C ASP A 154 -5.92 -2.94 -24.18
N ALA A 155 -5.82 -1.73 -23.62
CA ALA A 155 -4.66 -0.88 -23.77
C ALA A 155 -3.83 -0.91 -22.49
N PRO A 156 -2.51 -1.17 -22.56
CA PRO A 156 -1.62 -1.08 -21.40
C PRO A 156 -1.88 0.23 -20.68
N ARG A 157 -2.10 0.21 -19.37
CA ARG A 157 -2.21 1.40 -18.53
C ARG A 157 -0.93 2.21 -18.68
N THR A 158 -1.01 3.18 -19.58
CA THR A 158 -0.06 4.28 -19.62
C THR A 158 -0.26 5.07 -18.32
N PRO A 159 0.83 5.56 -17.72
CA PRO A 159 0.69 6.24 -16.46
C PRO A 159 -0.16 7.50 -16.65
N ASP A 160 -1.21 7.62 -15.84
CA ASP A 160 -2.23 8.67 -15.96
C ASP A 160 -1.59 10.07 -15.86
N LEU A 161 -1.67 10.84 -16.95
CA LEU A 161 -1.08 12.17 -17.08
C LEU A 161 -1.91 13.27 -16.38
N ASP A 162 -3.21 13.01 -16.13
CA ASP A 162 -4.19 14.05 -15.82
C ASP A 162 -4.12 14.58 -14.39
N GLN A 163 -3.37 13.92 -13.50
CA GLN A 163 -3.37 14.25 -12.06
C GLN A 163 -2.01 14.76 -11.53
N THR A 164 -0.98 14.77 -12.37
CA THR A 164 0.34 15.35 -12.09
C THR A 164 0.45 16.73 -12.72
N ARG A 165 0.02 17.80 -12.04
CA ARG A 165 0.38 19.17 -12.48
C ARG A 165 1.88 19.40 -12.34
N VAL A 166 2.42 20.11 -13.32
CA VAL A 166 3.86 20.30 -13.54
C VAL A 166 4.43 21.23 -12.48
N LEU A 167 5.29 20.68 -11.62
CA LEU A 167 6.06 21.47 -10.67
C LEU A 167 7.25 22.18 -11.34
N GLY A 168 7.50 22.00 -12.65
CA GLY A 168 8.71 22.50 -13.30
C GLY A 168 8.62 23.05 -14.74
N THR A 169 7.45 23.15 -15.39
CA THR A 169 7.33 23.79 -16.73
C THR A 169 6.92 25.26 -16.69
N LEU A 170 6.72 25.84 -15.51
CA LEU A 170 6.59 27.30 -15.45
C LEU A 170 8.00 27.89 -15.53
N PRO A 171 8.28 28.79 -16.49
CA PRO A 171 9.56 29.47 -16.54
C PRO A 171 9.82 30.15 -15.19
N ALA A 172 11.08 30.19 -14.76
CA ALA A 172 11.49 31.05 -13.66
C ALA A 172 11.21 32.50 -14.06
N VAL A 173 10.01 32.99 -13.74
CA VAL A 173 9.61 34.36 -14.04
C VAL A 173 10.46 35.27 -13.16
N LYS A 174 11.47 35.91 -13.76
CA LYS A 174 12.19 37.02 -13.14
C LYS A 174 11.28 38.23 -13.11
N GLY A 175 10.95 38.71 -11.91
CA GLY A 175 10.61 40.12 -11.71
C GLY A 175 9.19 40.61 -12.01
N GLU A 176 8.14 39.79 -11.92
CA GLU A 176 6.78 40.38 -11.93
C GLU A 176 6.47 41.11 -10.61
N PRO A 177 5.89 42.32 -10.62
CA PRO A 177 5.52 43.05 -9.41
C PRO A 177 4.43 42.32 -8.64
N THR A 178 4.53 42.37 -7.31
CA THR A 178 3.57 41.84 -6.35
C THR A 178 2.16 42.35 -6.64
N PRO A 179 1.14 41.48 -6.86
CA PRO A 179 -0.24 41.93 -6.83
C PRO A 179 -0.58 42.42 -5.42
N ALA A 180 -1.07 43.65 -5.31
CA ALA A 180 -1.57 44.19 -4.05
C ALA A 180 -2.69 43.27 -3.51
N GLY A 181 -2.48 42.67 -2.33
CA GLY A 181 -3.41 41.71 -1.72
C GLY A 181 -2.95 40.23 -1.71
N ALA A 182 -1.71 39.92 -2.12
CA ALA A 182 -1.19 38.56 -2.03
C ALA A 182 -1.18 38.04 -0.58
N ARG A 183 -1.83 36.88 -0.34
CA ARG A 183 -1.87 36.23 0.97
C ARG A 183 -0.45 35.80 1.38
N LEU A 184 -0.05 36.14 2.60
CA LEU A 184 1.25 35.74 3.15
C LEU A 184 1.14 34.49 4.03
N VAL A 185 2.20 33.69 3.99
CA VAL A 185 2.46 32.59 4.93
C VAL A 185 3.82 32.88 5.57
N GLY A 186 3.82 33.41 6.79
CA GLY A 186 5.02 34.03 7.37
C GLY A 186 5.48 35.19 6.48
N ARG A 187 6.70 35.12 5.95
CA ARG A 187 7.24 36.11 5.00
C ARG A 187 7.02 35.76 3.53
N TYR A 188 6.55 34.56 3.23
CA TYR A 188 6.44 34.05 1.87
C TYR A 188 5.12 34.43 1.23
N GLN A 189 5.17 34.86 -0.03
CA GLN A 189 3.98 35.16 -0.80
C GLN A 189 3.38 33.86 -1.34
N LEU A 190 2.12 33.62 -1.02
CA LEU A 190 1.36 32.47 -1.50
C LEU A 190 0.82 32.77 -2.90
N GLY A 191 1.18 31.94 -3.86
CA GLY A 191 0.67 31.98 -5.22
C GLY A 191 -0.47 30.98 -5.45
N GLU A 192 -0.61 30.57 -6.71
CA GLU A 192 -1.61 29.60 -7.11
C GLU A 192 -1.40 28.22 -6.48
N ARG A 193 -2.49 27.48 -6.27
CA ARG A 193 -2.44 26.09 -5.83
C ARG A 193 -2.01 25.20 -6.99
N LEU A 194 -0.89 24.51 -6.82
CA LEU A 194 -0.33 23.58 -7.79
C LEU A 194 -1.02 22.22 -7.72
N ARG A 195 -1.27 21.74 -6.49
CA ARG A 195 -1.84 20.41 -6.26
C ARG A 195 -2.62 20.37 -4.95
N SER A 196 -3.70 19.60 -4.91
CA SER A 196 -4.31 19.17 -3.65
C SER A 196 -3.99 17.71 -3.36
N GLY A 197 -3.72 17.40 -2.10
CA GLY A 197 -3.23 16.08 -1.71
C GLY A 197 -3.60 15.71 -0.26
N PHE A 198 -3.60 14.40 0.00
CA PHE A 198 -3.96 13.83 1.31
C PHE A 198 -3.07 14.31 2.47
N ILE A 199 -1.75 14.41 2.23
CA ILE A 199 -0.78 14.92 3.22
C ILE A 199 -0.79 16.45 3.29
N GLY A 200 -1.25 17.10 2.23
CA GLY A 200 -1.17 18.55 2.13
C GLY A 200 -1.43 19.09 0.73
N ASP A 201 -1.82 20.35 0.70
CA ASP A 201 -1.95 21.13 -0.52
C ASP A 201 -0.60 21.79 -0.87
N LEU A 202 -0.22 21.74 -2.15
CA LEU A 202 0.99 22.37 -2.67
C LEU A 202 0.62 23.66 -3.41
N PHE A 203 1.40 24.71 -3.15
CA PHE A 203 1.23 26.02 -3.74
C PHE A 203 2.56 26.51 -4.32
N LYS A 204 2.46 27.29 -5.39
CA LYS A 204 3.57 28.12 -5.83
C LYS A 204 3.76 29.21 -4.79
N GLY A 205 5.00 29.64 -4.58
CA GLY A 205 5.22 30.87 -3.83
C GLY A 205 6.51 31.56 -4.19
N ARG A 206 6.74 32.67 -3.50
CA ARG A 206 7.89 33.53 -3.70
C ARG A 206 8.44 33.97 -2.34
N ASP A 207 9.76 33.92 -2.22
CA ASP A 207 10.47 34.64 -1.16
C ASP A 207 10.73 36.05 -1.66
N PRO A 208 10.03 37.09 -1.14
CA PRO A 208 10.23 38.46 -1.59
C PRO A 208 11.58 39.03 -1.17
N ALA A 209 12.20 38.50 -0.11
CA ALA A 209 13.50 38.99 0.38
C ALA A 209 14.66 38.49 -0.48
N LEU A 210 14.55 37.26 -1.00
CA LEU A 210 15.55 36.64 -1.88
C LEU A 210 15.18 36.65 -3.36
N GLU A 211 14.02 37.24 -3.68
CA GLU A 211 13.43 37.32 -5.02
C GLU A 211 13.39 35.99 -5.80
N ARG A 212 13.20 34.86 -5.08
CA ARG A 212 13.20 33.51 -5.68
C ARG A 212 11.85 32.81 -5.58
N GLN A 213 11.58 31.96 -6.57
CA GLN A 213 10.43 31.05 -6.56
C GLN A 213 10.69 29.88 -5.61
N LEU A 214 9.61 29.37 -5.03
CA LEU A 214 9.61 28.26 -4.08
C LEU A 214 8.27 27.52 -4.12
N VAL A 215 8.20 26.40 -3.41
CA VAL A 215 6.97 25.64 -3.20
C VAL A 215 6.60 25.70 -1.73
N LEU A 216 5.32 25.96 -1.44
CA LEU A 216 4.77 25.85 -0.10
C LEU A 216 3.85 24.63 -0.02
N ARG A 217 4.09 23.76 0.95
CA ARG A 217 3.21 22.65 1.29
C ARG A 217 2.48 22.96 2.58
N ARG A 218 1.17 23.14 2.52
CA ARG A 218 0.30 23.23 3.70
C ARG A 218 -0.06 21.83 4.18
N LEU A 219 0.21 21.48 5.44
CA LEU A 219 -0.30 20.23 6.00
C LEU A 219 -1.83 20.25 6.06
N SER A 220 -2.45 19.14 5.68
CA SER A 220 -3.91 19.00 5.70
C SER A 220 -4.33 17.62 6.20
N GLY A 221 -5.64 17.39 6.27
CA GLY A 221 -6.21 16.07 6.54
C GLY A 221 -5.94 15.54 7.96
N PRO A 222 -5.86 14.20 8.12
CA PRO A 222 -5.65 13.57 9.43
C PRO A 222 -4.34 13.99 10.11
N ILE A 223 -3.28 14.20 9.33
CA ILE A 223 -1.95 14.59 9.84
C ILE A 223 -2.01 15.98 10.49
N ALA A 224 -2.72 16.92 9.88
CA ALA A 224 -2.86 18.26 10.44
C ALA A 224 -3.76 18.29 11.70
N ARG A 225 -4.76 17.41 11.79
CA ARG A 225 -5.73 17.37 12.90
C ARG A 225 -5.17 16.71 14.16
N ASP A 226 -4.39 15.64 14.02
CA ASP A 226 -3.78 14.99 15.16
C ASP A 226 -2.49 15.70 15.59
N LYS A 227 -2.51 16.32 16.77
CA LYS A 227 -1.36 17.08 17.32
C LYS A 227 -0.10 16.21 17.43
N ILE A 228 -0.24 14.96 17.88
CA ILE A 228 0.91 14.07 18.09
C ILE A 228 1.54 13.71 16.74
N THR A 229 0.74 13.32 15.76
CA THR A 229 1.21 13.03 14.40
C THR A 229 1.84 14.26 13.75
N ARG A 230 1.22 15.44 13.89
CA ARG A 230 1.75 16.70 13.38
C ARG A 230 3.12 17.03 13.98
N GLU A 231 3.28 16.95 15.30
CA GLU A 231 4.55 17.22 15.98
C GLU A 231 5.67 16.24 15.57
N ARG A 232 5.34 14.96 15.41
CA ARG A 232 6.29 13.96 14.88
C ARG A 232 6.70 14.27 13.45
N PHE A 233 5.75 14.70 12.62
CA PHE A 233 6.00 15.07 11.23
C PHE A 233 6.92 16.30 11.14
N VAL A 234 6.63 17.35 11.92
CA VAL A 234 7.50 18.54 12.02
C VAL A 234 8.90 18.18 12.52
N THR A 235 9.00 17.28 13.50
CA THR A 235 10.30 16.82 14.02
C THR A 235 11.12 16.12 12.94
N THR A 236 10.49 15.26 12.13
CA THR A 236 11.15 14.55 11.02
C THR A 236 11.58 15.53 9.93
N ALA A 237 10.72 16.50 9.60
CA ALA A 237 11.03 17.55 8.65
C ALA A 237 12.22 18.43 9.09
N ARG A 238 12.31 18.77 10.39
CA ARG A 238 13.47 19.48 10.97
C ARG A 238 14.75 18.68 10.88
N GLN A 239 14.68 17.36 11.02
CA GLN A 239 15.85 16.49 10.81
C GLN A 239 16.26 16.49 9.32
N ALA A 240 15.30 16.47 8.41
CA ALA A 240 15.55 16.49 6.97
C ALA A 240 16.00 17.86 6.43
N SER A 241 15.72 18.97 7.12
CA SER A 241 16.11 20.32 6.66
C SER A 241 17.62 20.57 6.70
N SER A 242 18.39 19.75 7.41
CA SER A 242 19.86 19.81 7.40
C SER A 242 20.47 19.08 6.19
N LEU A 243 19.67 18.32 5.43
CA LEU A 243 20.15 17.58 4.27
C LEU A 243 20.46 18.52 3.11
N ALA A 244 21.72 18.52 2.69
CA ALA A 244 22.18 19.26 1.52
C ALA A 244 22.86 18.31 0.53
N HIS A 245 22.16 18.00 -0.56
CA HIS A 245 22.68 17.15 -1.63
C HIS A 245 22.14 17.65 -2.99
N PRO A 246 22.94 17.65 -4.07
CA PRO A 246 22.53 18.21 -5.37
C PRO A 246 21.26 17.57 -5.95
N ASN A 247 21.02 16.28 -5.67
CA ASN A 247 19.84 15.55 -6.13
C ASN A 247 18.71 15.50 -5.09
N LEU A 248 18.77 16.30 -4.02
CA LEU A 248 17.66 16.50 -3.08
C LEU A 248 17.10 17.92 -3.23
N VAL A 249 15.78 18.05 -3.02
CA VAL A 249 15.14 19.35 -2.86
C VAL A 249 15.08 19.68 -1.37
N PRO A 250 15.84 20.69 -0.89
CA PRO A 250 15.94 20.98 0.52
C PRO A 250 14.66 21.63 1.06
N ILE A 251 14.35 21.35 2.33
CA ILE A 251 13.40 22.12 3.12
C ILE A 251 14.11 23.40 3.58
N LEU A 252 13.63 24.54 3.10
CA LEU A 252 14.19 25.87 3.36
C LEU A 252 13.66 26.48 4.65
N ASP A 253 12.40 26.19 4.99
CA ASP A 253 11.75 26.76 6.17
C ASP A 253 10.53 25.92 6.61
N ILE A 254 10.14 26.07 7.87
CA ILE A 254 8.92 25.50 8.45
C ILE A 254 8.17 26.64 9.13
N VAL A 255 7.01 27.00 8.57
CA VAL A 255 6.19 28.10 9.08
C VAL A 255 5.00 27.51 9.83
N GLU A 256 4.94 27.77 11.13
CA GLU A 256 3.79 27.46 11.96
C GLU A 256 2.95 28.74 12.12
N THR A 257 1.72 28.74 11.62
CA THR A 257 0.77 29.85 11.83
C THR A 257 -0.18 29.53 12.99
N GLY A 258 -0.89 30.54 13.51
CA GLY A 258 -1.88 30.35 14.57
C GLY A 258 -2.88 29.23 14.23
N GLU A 259 -3.38 28.54 15.27
CA GLU A 259 -4.28 27.36 15.18
C GLU A 259 -3.65 26.06 14.66
N GLY A 260 -2.31 25.92 14.71
CA GLY A 260 -1.63 24.65 14.43
C GLY A 260 -1.55 24.29 12.94
N ASP A 261 -1.72 25.28 12.06
CA ASP A 261 -1.52 25.17 10.62
C ASP A 261 -0.02 25.27 10.31
N VAL A 262 0.51 24.24 9.64
CA VAL A 262 1.95 24.06 9.42
C VAL A 262 2.24 24.04 7.93
N TRP A 263 3.24 24.80 7.54
CA TRP A 263 3.66 24.96 6.17
C TRP A 263 5.14 24.61 6.01
N PHE A 264 5.46 23.77 5.03
CA PHE A 264 6.84 23.50 4.62
C PHE A 264 7.17 24.33 3.39
N VAL A 265 8.32 24.98 3.42
CA VAL A 265 8.82 25.79 2.31
C VAL A 265 10.00 25.04 1.70
N THR A 266 9.91 24.69 0.43
CA THR A 266 10.96 23.97 -0.28
C THR A 266 11.42 24.75 -1.50
N GLU A 267 12.63 24.44 -1.97
CA GLU A 267 13.13 25.01 -3.21
C GLU A 267 12.23 24.63 -4.40
N TRP A 268 12.08 25.54 -5.36
CA TRP A 268 11.52 25.21 -6.66
C TRP A 268 12.57 24.48 -7.50
N ALA A 269 12.25 23.27 -7.96
CA ALA A 269 13.12 22.46 -8.81
C ALA A 269 12.52 22.33 -10.22
N PRO A 270 13.29 22.62 -11.29
CA PRO A 270 12.82 22.43 -12.66
C PRO A 270 12.71 20.93 -13.01
N GLY A 271 11.90 20.63 -14.02
CA GLY A 271 11.75 19.27 -14.54
C GLY A 271 10.31 18.74 -14.55
N VAL A 272 10.16 17.52 -15.05
CA VAL A 272 8.89 16.78 -15.09
C VAL A 272 8.99 15.53 -14.22
N ASP A 273 7.87 15.06 -13.69
CA ASP A 273 7.89 13.80 -12.95
C ASP A 273 8.19 12.58 -13.84
N ALA A 274 8.59 11.47 -13.21
CA ALA A 274 8.97 10.25 -13.90
C ALA A 274 7.87 9.64 -14.78
N VAL A 275 6.61 9.83 -14.42
CA VAL A 275 5.47 9.36 -15.21
C VAL A 275 5.34 10.17 -16.50
N ARG A 276 5.46 11.49 -16.40
CA ARG A 276 5.46 12.38 -17.56
C ARG A 276 6.67 12.18 -18.47
N MET A 277 7.84 11.85 -17.90
CA MET A 277 9.04 11.55 -18.69
C MET A 277 8.82 10.41 -19.69
N VAL A 278 7.99 9.43 -19.34
CA VAL A 278 7.64 8.28 -20.20
C VAL A 278 6.25 8.38 -20.82
N ALA A 279 5.67 9.59 -20.85
CA ALA A 279 4.37 9.83 -21.48
C ALA A 279 4.33 9.25 -22.91
N GLY A 280 3.24 8.55 -23.23
CA GLY A 280 3.10 7.83 -24.50
C GLY A 280 3.80 6.47 -24.55
N GLY A 281 4.26 5.94 -23.41
CA GLY A 281 4.77 4.57 -23.30
C GLY A 281 6.18 4.39 -23.87
N LYS A 282 6.95 5.47 -24.01
CA LYS A 282 8.28 5.43 -24.63
C LYS A 282 9.36 5.16 -23.58
N PRO A 283 10.17 4.10 -23.74
CA PRO A 283 11.35 3.88 -22.92
C PRO A 283 12.34 5.04 -23.00
N VAL A 284 12.99 5.32 -21.88
CA VAL A 284 14.12 6.25 -21.80
C VAL A 284 15.40 5.53 -22.23
N ASN A 285 16.35 6.27 -22.83
CA ASN A 285 17.66 5.73 -23.19
C ASN A 285 18.33 5.03 -21.97
N PRO A 286 18.84 3.79 -22.10
CA PRO A 286 19.39 3.04 -20.97
C PRO A 286 20.54 3.74 -20.21
N GLY A 287 21.41 4.45 -20.93
CA GLY A 287 22.49 5.24 -20.31
C GLY A 287 21.94 6.39 -19.47
N LEU A 288 20.88 7.05 -19.93
CA LEU A 288 20.17 8.06 -19.14
C LEU A 288 19.44 7.43 -17.94
N VAL A 289 18.80 6.26 -18.08
CA VAL A 289 18.19 5.55 -16.94
C VAL A 289 19.23 5.24 -15.87
N ALA A 290 20.38 4.71 -16.25
CA ALA A 290 21.47 4.43 -15.32
C ALA A 290 22.01 5.70 -14.65
N LEU A 291 22.16 6.80 -15.39
CA LEU A 291 22.59 8.09 -14.86
C LEU A 291 21.60 8.65 -13.82
N LEU A 292 20.30 8.66 -14.13
CA LEU A 292 19.25 9.14 -13.22
C LEU A 292 19.17 8.24 -11.98
N GLY A 293 19.28 6.91 -12.17
CA GLY A 293 19.36 5.96 -11.07
C GLY A 293 20.53 6.23 -10.13
N LEU A 294 21.71 6.53 -10.69
CA LEU A 294 22.90 6.85 -9.91
C LEU A 294 22.69 8.12 -9.08
N GLN A 295 22.12 9.16 -9.68
CA GLN A 295 21.84 10.42 -8.97
C GLN A 295 20.80 10.25 -7.85
N ALA A 296 19.70 9.51 -8.11
CA ALA A 296 18.65 9.25 -7.12
C ALA A 296 19.15 8.35 -5.97
N SER A 297 19.91 7.29 -6.28
CA SER A 297 20.51 6.42 -5.27
C SER A 297 21.55 7.15 -4.42
N SER A 298 22.33 8.08 -5.00
CA SER A 298 23.23 8.96 -4.24
C SER A 298 22.47 9.83 -3.23
N ALA A 299 21.37 10.45 -3.66
CA ALA A 299 20.51 11.25 -2.79
C ALA A 299 19.91 10.43 -1.64
N LEU A 300 19.38 9.23 -1.94
CA LEU A 300 18.84 8.32 -0.93
C LEU A 300 19.92 7.86 0.04
N ALA A 301 21.09 7.45 -0.45
CA ALA A 301 22.20 7.03 0.38
C ALA A 301 22.63 8.14 1.36
N PHE A 302 22.75 9.38 0.87
CA PHE A 302 23.08 10.53 1.71
C PHE A 302 22.03 10.78 2.81
N ALA A 303 20.73 10.72 2.47
CA ALA A 303 19.66 10.88 3.46
C ALA A 303 19.65 9.74 4.50
N HIS A 304 19.82 8.50 4.05
CA HIS A 304 19.87 7.29 4.89
C HIS A 304 21.04 7.33 5.86
N GLU A 305 22.24 7.74 5.41
CA GLU A 305 23.42 7.96 6.27
C GLU A 305 23.16 9.01 7.37
N ASN A 306 22.27 9.96 7.12
CA ASN A 306 21.80 10.96 8.08
C ASN A 306 20.53 10.53 8.85
N ARG A 307 20.17 9.24 8.80
CA ARG A 307 19.02 8.61 9.48
C ARG A 307 17.65 9.15 9.05
N VAL A 308 17.55 9.72 7.86
CA VAL A 308 16.29 10.19 7.26
C VAL A 308 15.88 9.23 6.16
N LEU A 309 14.73 8.58 6.33
CA LEU A 309 14.12 7.70 5.32
C LEU A 309 12.99 8.43 4.59
N HIS A 310 12.72 8.07 3.33
CA HIS A 310 11.58 8.62 2.60
C HIS A 310 10.29 7.81 2.83
N ARG A 311 10.35 6.47 2.87
CA ARG A 311 9.24 5.53 3.20
C ARG A 311 7.99 5.57 2.33
N ASP A 312 7.95 6.47 1.37
CA ASP A 312 6.72 6.83 0.65
C ASP A 312 7.04 7.39 -0.75
N LEU A 313 8.15 6.95 -1.35
CA LEU A 313 8.56 7.40 -2.68
C LEU A 313 7.46 7.06 -3.71
N LYS A 314 7.14 8.03 -4.56
CA LYS A 314 6.24 7.87 -5.71
C LYS A 314 6.83 8.55 -6.94
N SER A 315 6.25 8.30 -8.10
CA SER A 315 6.67 8.92 -9.36
C SER A 315 6.78 10.44 -9.29
N SER A 316 5.85 11.11 -8.59
CA SER A 316 5.84 12.56 -8.47
C SER A 316 6.92 13.15 -7.57
N ASP A 317 7.65 12.32 -6.83
CA ASP A 317 8.73 12.78 -5.96
C ASP A 317 10.06 12.87 -6.72
N PHE A 318 10.11 12.38 -7.96
CA PHE A 318 11.28 12.40 -8.82
C PHE A 318 11.08 13.41 -9.96
N LEU A 319 11.70 14.58 -9.84
CA LEU A 319 11.72 15.57 -10.91
C LEU A 319 12.92 15.35 -11.80
N ILE A 320 12.67 15.15 -13.10
CA ILE A 320 13.69 14.91 -14.12
C ILE A 320 13.73 16.11 -15.05
N ASP A 321 14.90 16.72 -15.14
CA ASP A 321 15.21 17.75 -16.12
C ASP A 321 15.95 17.08 -17.29
N SER A 322 15.30 17.05 -18.46
CA SER A 322 15.82 16.42 -19.67
C SER A 322 16.95 17.23 -20.31
N GLU A 323 16.99 18.56 -20.12
CA GLU A 323 18.02 19.42 -20.67
C GLU A 323 19.34 19.22 -19.93
N THR A 324 19.28 19.24 -18.59
CA THR A 324 20.46 19.06 -17.74
C THR A 324 20.76 17.59 -17.44
N ARG A 325 19.85 16.66 -17.78
CA ARG A 325 19.92 15.23 -17.46
C ARG A 325 20.10 14.99 -15.95
N THR A 326 19.35 15.75 -15.16
CA THR A 326 19.40 15.67 -13.69
C THR A 326 18.08 15.18 -13.12
N ILE A 327 18.17 14.45 -12.00
CA ILE A 327 17.02 14.10 -11.17
C ILE A 327 17.13 14.80 -9.81
N ARG A 328 16.01 15.32 -9.31
CA ARG A 328 15.90 15.85 -7.95
C ARG A 328 14.75 15.14 -7.23
N VAL A 329 15.05 14.68 -6.02
CA VAL A 329 14.08 13.96 -5.18
C VAL A 329 13.47 14.92 -4.16
N LEU A 330 12.14 14.94 -4.09
CA LEU A 330 11.32 15.80 -3.24
C LEU A 330 11.02 15.16 -1.88
N ASP A 331 10.40 15.94 -1.00
CA ASP A 331 9.63 15.47 0.17
C ASP A 331 10.34 14.56 1.20
N PHE A 332 11.68 14.54 1.23
CA PHE A 332 12.41 13.84 2.30
C PHE A 332 12.04 14.36 3.68
N GLY A 333 11.78 13.44 4.61
CA GLY A 333 11.34 13.77 5.97
C GLY A 333 9.90 14.29 6.08
N LEU A 334 9.17 14.36 4.95
CA LEU A 334 7.73 14.67 4.90
C LEU A 334 6.88 13.39 4.74
N SER A 335 7.36 12.26 5.27
CA SER A 335 6.71 10.96 5.18
C SER A 335 5.96 10.59 6.47
N GLY A 336 4.71 10.16 6.33
CA GLY A 336 3.78 9.88 7.42
C GLY A 336 4.29 8.86 8.44
N VAL A 337 4.09 9.18 9.72
CA VAL A 337 4.56 8.40 10.88
C VAL A 337 3.54 7.32 11.25
N SER A 338 3.19 6.43 10.34
CA SER A 338 2.48 5.14 10.54
C SER A 338 1.93 4.61 9.22
N ASN A 339 1.60 3.31 9.15
CA ASN A 339 0.88 2.67 8.04
C ASN A 339 -0.34 3.50 7.61
N THR A 340 -0.19 4.33 6.58
CA THR A 340 -1.28 5.14 6.05
C THR A 340 -2.31 4.29 5.32
N LEU A 341 -2.08 2.99 5.10
CA LEU A 341 -3.02 2.12 4.39
C LEU A 341 -4.43 2.09 5.00
N GLU A 342 -4.54 2.05 6.34
CA GLU A 342 -5.84 1.93 7.01
C GLU A 342 -6.68 3.22 6.96
N VAL A 343 -6.02 4.39 6.85
CA VAL A 343 -6.67 5.71 6.97
C VAL A 343 -6.67 6.48 5.64
N ALA A 344 -5.84 6.07 4.68
CA ALA A 344 -5.75 6.74 3.40
C ALA A 344 -6.96 6.44 2.50
N PRO A 345 -7.52 7.46 1.83
CA PRO A 345 -8.50 7.26 0.77
C PRO A 345 -7.97 6.35 -0.33
N GLU A 346 -8.85 5.55 -0.91
CA GLU A 346 -8.53 4.62 -1.99
C GLU A 346 -7.87 5.34 -3.18
N GLU A 347 -8.35 6.53 -3.53
CA GLU A 347 -7.82 7.33 -4.65
C GLU A 347 -6.37 7.76 -4.40
N TYR A 348 -6.01 7.99 -3.13
CA TYR A 348 -4.64 8.34 -2.77
C TYR A 348 -3.70 7.13 -2.92
N LEU A 349 -4.15 5.95 -2.49
CA LEU A 349 -3.40 4.70 -2.63
C LEU A 349 -3.26 4.33 -4.12
N GLN A 350 -4.31 4.49 -4.91
CA GLN A 350 -4.37 4.21 -6.34
C GLN A 350 -3.30 4.95 -7.16
N ARG A 351 -2.95 6.18 -6.76
CA ARG A 351 -1.96 7.02 -7.43
C ARG A 351 -0.51 6.59 -7.19
N ARG A 352 -0.25 5.72 -6.22
CA ARG A 352 1.10 5.42 -5.78
C ARG A 352 1.39 3.95 -5.48
N CYS A 353 0.37 3.09 -5.53
CA CYS A 353 0.52 1.67 -5.21
C CYS A 353 1.60 0.97 -6.05
N ASP A 354 1.87 1.47 -7.27
CA ASP A 354 2.95 0.97 -8.12
C ASP A 354 4.35 1.13 -7.53
N PHE A 355 4.56 2.08 -6.62
CA PHE A 355 5.85 2.30 -5.96
C PHE A 355 5.90 1.70 -4.55
N MET A 356 4.77 1.18 -4.04
CA MET A 356 4.71 0.65 -2.68
C MET A 356 5.49 -0.65 -2.58
N PRO A 357 6.45 -0.76 -1.65
CA PRO A 357 7.14 -2.02 -1.44
C PRO A 357 6.19 -3.06 -0.80
N PRO A 358 6.36 -4.37 -1.06
CA PRO A 358 5.48 -5.41 -0.54
C PRO A 358 5.29 -5.40 0.99
N GLU A 359 6.33 -5.06 1.74
CA GLU A 359 6.26 -4.88 3.20
C GLU A 359 5.31 -3.74 3.58
N PHE A 360 5.27 -2.64 2.83
CA PHE A 360 4.30 -1.57 3.07
C PHE A 360 2.88 -2.10 2.88
N ILE A 361 2.62 -2.83 1.78
CA ILE A 361 1.29 -3.40 1.47
C ILE A 361 0.82 -4.36 2.57
N ARG A 362 1.74 -5.11 3.20
CA ARG A 362 1.45 -5.98 4.36
C ARG A 362 1.28 -5.22 5.67
N GLY A 363 1.47 -3.90 5.68
CA GLY A 363 1.51 -3.11 6.90
C GLY A 363 2.74 -3.37 7.78
N GLU A 364 3.80 -3.92 7.21
CA GLU A 364 5.09 -4.06 7.88
C GLU A 364 5.88 -2.74 7.83
N ARG A 365 6.86 -2.59 8.72
CA ARG A 365 7.70 -1.40 8.77
C ARG A 365 8.58 -1.29 7.52
N VAL A 366 8.48 -0.15 6.84
CA VAL A 366 9.37 0.23 5.74
C VAL A 366 10.69 0.79 6.28
N ASP A 367 11.79 0.20 5.83
CA ASP A 367 13.18 0.61 6.09
C ASP A 367 13.85 1.09 4.78
N GLU A 368 15.18 1.25 4.80
CA GLU A 368 15.97 1.69 3.63
C GLU A 368 15.74 0.80 2.39
N GLN A 369 15.49 -0.50 2.59
CA GLN A 369 15.29 -1.45 1.50
C GLN A 369 13.93 -1.26 0.81
N GLY A 370 12.97 -0.65 1.50
CA GLY A 370 11.72 -0.21 0.90
C GLY A 370 11.92 0.97 -0.05
N ASP A 371 12.73 1.95 0.34
CA ASP A 371 13.11 3.05 -0.56
C ASP A 371 13.88 2.53 -1.78
N VAL A 372 14.76 1.53 -1.60
CA VAL A 372 15.44 0.82 -2.71
C VAL A 372 14.45 0.17 -3.66
N TYR A 373 13.40 -0.47 -3.16
CA TYR A 373 12.36 -1.07 -4.00
C TYR A 373 11.63 0.00 -4.82
N SER A 374 11.21 1.10 -4.19
CA SER A 374 10.54 2.19 -4.89
C SER A 374 11.43 2.84 -5.96
N LEU A 375 12.73 2.97 -5.70
CA LEU A 375 13.70 3.37 -6.74
C LEU A 375 13.83 2.30 -7.84
N GLY A 376 13.77 1.02 -7.50
CA GLY A 376 13.67 -0.06 -8.49
C GLY A 376 12.48 0.08 -9.42
N MET A 377 11.32 0.48 -8.88
CA MET A 377 10.11 0.73 -9.66
C MET A 377 10.25 1.96 -10.57
N LEU A 378 10.94 3.01 -10.11
CA LEU A 378 11.33 4.13 -10.97
C LEU A 378 12.17 3.66 -12.15
N LEU A 379 13.24 2.89 -11.89
CA LEU A 379 14.13 2.40 -12.94
C LEU A 379 13.41 1.48 -13.93
N TYR A 380 12.49 0.65 -13.45
CA TYR A 380 11.63 -0.17 -14.30
C TYR A 380 10.76 0.70 -15.20
N LEU A 381 10.05 1.68 -14.62
CA LEU A 381 9.18 2.58 -15.36
C LEU A 381 9.93 3.32 -16.46
N LEU A 382 11.10 3.87 -16.16
CA LEU A 382 11.94 4.57 -17.15
C LEU A 382 12.49 3.62 -18.22
N SER A 383 12.88 2.40 -17.85
CA SER A 383 13.41 1.39 -18.79
C SER A 383 12.36 0.82 -19.73
N CYS A 384 11.12 0.67 -19.25
CA CYS A 384 10.05 0.00 -19.97
C CYS A 384 9.03 0.96 -20.59
N GLY A 385 9.01 2.23 -20.14
CA GLY A 385 7.99 3.21 -20.49
C GLY A 385 6.63 2.97 -19.83
N ARG A 386 6.49 1.91 -19.01
CA ARG A 386 5.24 1.49 -18.37
C ARG A 386 5.50 0.72 -17.08
N PHE A 387 4.46 0.59 -16.25
CA PHE A 387 4.50 -0.24 -15.04
C PHE A 387 4.51 -1.75 -15.37
N PRO A 388 4.98 -2.62 -14.45
CA PRO A 388 4.98 -4.07 -14.64
C PRO A 388 3.60 -4.70 -14.84
N PHE A 389 2.58 -4.12 -14.19
CA PHE A 389 1.22 -4.67 -14.14
C PHE A 389 0.19 -3.66 -14.63
N ASP A 390 -0.82 -4.18 -15.31
CA ASP A 390 -1.91 -3.42 -15.92
C ASP A 390 -3.25 -3.56 -15.17
N GLU A 391 -3.18 -3.97 -13.90
CA GLU A 391 -4.37 -4.15 -13.07
C GLU A 391 -4.92 -2.79 -12.65
N ARG A 392 -6.19 -2.51 -12.94
CA ARG A 392 -6.81 -1.21 -12.63
C ARG A 392 -7.41 -1.18 -11.25
N ASP A 393 -7.84 -2.32 -10.73
CA ASP A 393 -8.29 -2.45 -9.35
C ASP A 393 -7.13 -2.20 -8.38
N LEU A 394 -7.33 -1.35 -7.36
CA LEU A 394 -6.28 -1.06 -6.39
C LEU A 394 -5.78 -2.33 -5.71
N HIS A 395 -6.72 -3.12 -5.22
CA HIS A 395 -6.48 -4.30 -4.41
C HIS A 395 -5.90 -5.44 -5.25
N GLY A 396 -6.40 -5.63 -6.47
CA GLY A 396 -5.82 -6.52 -7.47
C GLY A 396 -4.37 -6.13 -7.78
N ARG A 397 -4.07 -4.83 -7.93
CA ARG A 397 -2.70 -4.39 -8.23
C ARG A 397 -1.76 -4.62 -7.06
N MET A 398 -2.19 -4.31 -5.84
CA MET A 398 -1.47 -4.63 -4.61
C MET A 398 -1.18 -6.13 -4.51
N PHE A 399 -2.19 -6.97 -4.82
CA PHE A 399 -2.04 -8.42 -4.86
C PHE A 399 -0.97 -8.86 -5.88
N MET A 400 -0.97 -8.29 -7.08
CA MET A 400 0.04 -8.59 -8.11
C MET A 400 1.45 -8.28 -7.62
N TYR A 401 1.68 -7.13 -6.97
CA TYR A 401 2.99 -6.80 -6.38
C TYR A 401 3.41 -7.74 -5.25
N MET A 402 2.45 -8.32 -4.50
CA MET A 402 2.72 -9.28 -3.44
C MET A 402 2.99 -10.71 -3.94
N GLU A 403 2.32 -11.15 -5.00
CA GLU A 403 2.25 -12.58 -5.36
C GLU A 403 2.75 -12.89 -6.78
N THR A 404 2.60 -11.95 -7.72
CA THR A 404 2.92 -12.16 -9.14
C THR A 404 4.34 -11.73 -9.46
N PRO A 405 5.16 -12.55 -10.16
CA PRO A 405 6.53 -12.17 -10.48
C PRO A 405 6.53 -10.95 -11.40
N ILE A 406 7.35 -9.95 -11.08
CA ILE A 406 7.53 -8.79 -11.95
C ILE A 406 8.20 -9.27 -13.26
N PRO A 407 7.62 -8.98 -14.45
CA PRO A 407 8.24 -9.35 -15.71
C PRO A 407 9.58 -8.64 -15.88
N PRO A 408 10.69 -9.35 -16.20
CA PRO A 408 11.98 -8.72 -16.46
C PRO A 408 11.90 -7.62 -17.54
N PRO A 409 12.56 -6.46 -17.35
CA PRO A 409 12.56 -5.36 -18.31
C PRO A 409 12.81 -5.77 -19.78
N ARG A 410 13.69 -6.73 -20.07
CA ARG A 410 14.00 -7.16 -21.44
C ARG A 410 12.87 -7.95 -22.11
N GLN A 411 11.96 -8.53 -21.32
CA GLN A 411 10.74 -9.13 -21.87
C GLN A 411 9.76 -8.06 -22.35
N VAL A 412 9.81 -6.86 -21.76
CA VAL A 412 8.91 -5.74 -22.08
C VAL A 412 9.54 -4.80 -23.11
N ALA A 413 10.82 -4.50 -22.96
CA ALA A 413 11.61 -3.62 -23.81
C ALA A 413 12.95 -4.33 -24.12
N PRO A 414 13.04 -5.09 -25.24
CA PRO A 414 14.23 -5.88 -25.57
C PRO A 414 15.54 -5.10 -25.72
N SER A 415 15.45 -3.77 -25.92
CA SER A 415 16.59 -2.85 -25.98
C SER A 415 17.25 -2.60 -24.62
N VAL A 416 16.64 -3.02 -23.51
CA VAL A 416 17.22 -2.86 -22.17
C VAL A 416 18.46 -3.75 -22.03
N PRO A 417 19.63 -3.19 -21.63
CA PRO A 417 20.84 -3.97 -21.44
C PRO A 417 20.73 -4.94 -20.27
N ALA A 418 21.32 -6.13 -20.41
CA ALA A 418 21.21 -7.20 -19.42
C ALA A 418 21.69 -6.80 -18.01
N ARG A 419 22.78 -6.01 -17.92
CA ARG A 419 23.28 -5.53 -16.62
C ARG A 419 22.32 -4.55 -15.95
N LEU A 420 21.66 -3.67 -16.72
CA LEU A 420 20.64 -2.76 -16.18
C LEU A 420 19.42 -3.54 -15.68
N GLU A 421 18.93 -4.53 -16.44
CA GLU A 421 17.87 -5.44 -16.00
C GLU A 421 18.22 -6.14 -14.69
N GLN A 422 19.44 -6.65 -14.54
CA GLN A 422 19.88 -7.32 -13.30
C GLN A 422 19.78 -6.39 -12.09
N VAL A 423 20.20 -5.12 -12.22
CA VAL A 423 20.09 -4.13 -11.15
C VAL A 423 18.63 -3.83 -10.82
N VAL A 424 17.79 -3.60 -11.84
CA VAL A 424 16.35 -3.34 -11.65
C VAL A 424 15.69 -4.53 -10.92
N MET A 425 15.93 -5.76 -11.39
CA MET A 425 15.32 -6.95 -10.81
C MET A 425 15.88 -7.31 -9.41
N ALA A 426 17.08 -6.87 -9.07
CA ALA A 426 17.61 -6.98 -7.71
C ALA A 426 16.91 -6.01 -6.75
N CYS A 427 16.56 -4.80 -7.19
CA CYS A 427 15.76 -3.87 -6.37
C CYS A 427 14.33 -4.39 -6.12
N LEU A 428 13.75 -5.07 -7.13
CA LEU A 428 12.35 -5.48 -7.14
C LEU A 428 12.08 -6.86 -6.52
N LYS A 429 13.04 -7.42 -5.76
CA LYS A 429 12.81 -8.66 -5.01
C LYS A 429 11.76 -8.43 -3.93
N ARG A 430 10.84 -9.39 -3.76
CA ARG A 430 9.76 -9.26 -2.77
C ARG A 430 10.24 -9.27 -1.34
N LYS A 431 11.13 -10.21 -1.01
CA LYS A 431 11.80 -10.25 0.29
C LYS A 431 12.83 -9.13 0.33
N LYS A 432 12.71 -8.23 1.30
CA LYS A 432 13.62 -7.09 1.44
C LYS A 432 15.07 -7.52 1.61
N GLU A 433 15.32 -8.63 2.30
CA GLU A 433 16.65 -9.20 2.55
C GLU A 433 17.34 -9.69 1.25
N ALA A 434 16.56 -9.93 0.19
CA ALA A 434 17.08 -10.32 -1.12
C ALA A 434 17.37 -9.13 -2.05
N ARG A 435 17.06 -7.89 -1.62
CA ARG A 435 17.37 -6.66 -2.35
C ARG A 435 18.81 -6.21 -2.06
N PHE A 436 19.21 -5.08 -2.66
CA PHE A 436 20.37 -4.36 -2.15
C PHE A 436 20.17 -3.99 -0.68
N GLY A 437 21.22 -4.15 0.13
CA GLY A 437 21.16 -3.89 1.58
C GLY A 437 20.95 -2.42 1.92
N SER A 438 21.29 -1.50 1.02
CA SER A 438 21.15 -0.05 1.20
C SER A 438 21.10 0.68 -0.14
N ALA A 439 20.69 1.95 -0.13
CA ALA A 439 20.75 2.82 -1.30
C ALA A 439 22.21 3.03 -1.79
N LYS A 440 23.19 2.99 -0.89
CA LYS A 440 24.62 3.05 -1.22
C LYS A 440 25.07 1.84 -2.03
N ALA A 441 24.64 0.64 -1.66
CA ALA A 441 24.95 -0.58 -2.41
C ALA A 441 24.35 -0.54 -3.84
N LEU A 442 23.15 0.01 -3.99
CA LEU A 442 22.55 0.26 -5.29
C LEU A 442 23.34 1.32 -6.10
N TRP A 443 23.76 2.41 -5.46
CA TRP A 443 24.58 3.45 -6.08
C TRP A 443 25.89 2.88 -6.65
N GLU A 444 26.60 2.05 -5.86
CA GLU A 444 27.81 1.36 -6.30
C GLU A 444 27.55 0.40 -7.47
N ALA A 445 26.44 -0.34 -7.44
CA ALA A 445 26.05 -1.24 -8.51
C ALA A 445 25.75 -0.50 -9.83
N LEU A 446 25.04 0.62 -9.76
CA LEU A 446 24.77 1.49 -10.91
C LEU A 446 26.04 2.16 -11.43
N GLY A 447 26.96 2.55 -10.55
CA GLY A 447 28.25 3.15 -10.92
C GLY A 447 29.10 2.23 -11.80
N LYS A 448 29.01 0.91 -11.59
CA LYS A 448 29.69 -0.10 -12.40
C LYS A 448 29.14 -0.23 -13.82
N LEU A 449 27.94 0.29 -14.10
CA LEU A 449 27.33 0.24 -15.44
C LEU A 449 27.92 1.28 -16.40
N ARG A 450 28.58 2.34 -15.90
CA ARG A 450 29.08 3.47 -16.72
C ARG A 450 30.12 3.09 -17.77
N GLY A 451 30.74 1.91 -17.68
CA GLY A 451 31.68 1.40 -18.69
C GLY A 451 31.01 0.58 -19.79
N ASP A 452 29.75 0.16 -19.61
CA ASP A 452 29.09 -0.82 -20.48
C ASP A 452 27.85 -0.27 -21.23
N LEU A 453 27.45 0.97 -20.94
CA LEU A 453 26.26 1.66 -21.46
C LEU A 453 26.67 2.96 -22.14
#